data_AF-A0A432QTU9-F1
#
_entry.id   AF-A0A432QTU9-F1
#
_cell.length_a   1.000
_cell.length_b   1.000
_cell.length_c   1.000
_cell.angle_alpha   90.00
_cell.angle_beta   90.00
_cell.angle_gamma   90.00
#
_symmetry.space_group_name_H-M   'P 1'
#
loop_
_entity.id
_entity.type
_entity.pdbx_description
1 polymer ?
#
loop_
_entity_poly.entity_id
_entity_poly.type
_entity_poly.pdbx_seq_one_letter_code
_entity_poly.pdbx_strand_id
1 'polypeptide(L)'
;MIGFDIPMLHGIPVLTLLMGASMYLQQKMTPTTADPTQARIMQFLPVVFTFMFINFASGLVLYWFVNNLLSILQQQVINRQTSKA
;
A
#
# COMPACT_ATOMS: atom_id res chain seq x y z
N MET A 1 4.90 24.08 6.01
CA MET A 1 4.90 22.96 6.98
C MET A 1 6.26 22.29 6.83
N ILE A 2 7.04 22.15 7.92
CA ILE A 2 8.40 21.57 7.84
C ILE A 2 8.25 20.05 7.70
N GLY A 3 8.21 19.59 6.47
CA GLY A 3 8.11 18.18 6.11
C GLY A 3 8.30 18.07 4.61
N PHE A 4 9.45 17.54 4.20
CA PHE A 4 9.90 17.29 2.83
C PHE A 4 8.74 17.13 1.82
N ASP A 5 8.74 17.91 0.74
CA ASP A 5 7.72 17.84 -0.31
C ASP A 5 7.80 16.52 -1.08
N ILE A 6 6.67 16.01 -1.58
CA ILE A 6 6.66 14.77 -2.37
C ILE A 6 7.53 14.98 -3.61
N PRO A 7 8.50 14.08 -3.91
CA PRO A 7 9.26 14.15 -5.13
C PRO A 7 8.30 13.94 -6.32
N MET A 8 7.92 15.05 -6.93
CA MET A 8 7.07 15.08 -8.12
C MET A 8 7.96 14.93 -9.35
N LEU A 9 7.74 13.91 -10.17
CA LEU A 9 8.34 13.82 -11.49
C LEU A 9 7.38 14.48 -12.48
N HIS A 10 7.69 15.68 -12.96
CA HIS A 10 6.80 16.45 -13.86
C HIS A 10 5.36 16.61 -13.31
N GLY A 11 5.22 16.80 -11.99
CA GLY A 11 3.90 16.91 -11.32
C GLY A 11 3.27 15.58 -10.93
N ILE A 12 3.91 14.44 -11.22
CA ILE A 12 3.41 13.10 -10.85
C ILE A 12 3.97 12.71 -9.47
N PRO A 13 3.12 12.40 -8.48
CA PRO A 13 3.53 12.01 -7.12
C PRO A 13 3.94 10.53 -7.09
N VAL A 14 5.11 10.23 -7.65
CA VAL A 14 5.60 8.85 -7.87
C VAL A 14 5.58 8.03 -6.59
N LEU A 15 6.02 8.60 -5.47
CA LEU A 15 6.06 7.91 -4.18
C LEU A 15 4.67 7.48 -3.71
N THR A 16 3.67 8.35 -3.86
CA THR A 16 2.29 8.06 -3.45
C THR A 16 1.67 6.97 -4.33
N LEU A 17 1.98 6.97 -5.64
CA LEU A 17 1.54 5.90 -6.54
C LEU A 17 2.18 4.55 -6.18
N LEU A 18 3.47 4.53 -5.85
CA LEU A 18 4.17 3.32 -5.39
C LEU A 18 3.61 2.82 -4.05
N MET A 19 3.25 3.72 -3.15
CA MET A 19 2.57 3.41 -1.90
C MET A 19 1.19 2.78 -2.17
N GLY A 20 0.40 3.35 -3.07
CA GLY A 20 -0.88 2.77 -3.50
C GLY A 20 -0.75 1.37 -4.11
N ALA A 21 0.25 1.19 -4.98
CA ALA A 21 0.54 -0.11 -5.58
C ALA A 21 0.98 -1.15 -4.54
N SER A 22 1.77 -0.75 -3.54
CA SER A 22 2.18 -1.67 -2.47
C SER A 22 1.00 -2.05 -1.57
N MET A 23 0.08 -1.13 -1.26
CA MET A 23 -1.16 -1.45 -0.54
C MET A 23 -2.00 -2.48 -1.30
N TYR A 24 -2.17 -2.31 -2.61
CA TYR A 24 -2.92 -3.26 -3.43
C TYR A 24 -2.27 -4.66 -3.44
N LEU A 25 -0.95 -4.72 -3.56
CA LEU A 25 -0.21 -5.98 -3.51
C LEU A 25 -0.34 -6.67 -2.15
N GLN A 26 -0.18 -5.92 -1.06
CA GLN A 26 -0.35 -6.43 0.30
C GLN A 26 -1.75 -7.00 0.50
N GLN A 27 -2.79 -6.28 0.08
CA GLN A 27 -4.18 -6.72 0.18
C GLN A 27 -4.44 -8.02 -0.57
N LYS A 28 -3.83 -8.23 -1.74
CA LYS A 28 -3.94 -9.50 -2.47
C LYS A 28 -3.30 -10.68 -1.76
N MET A 29 -2.30 -10.43 -0.91
CA MET A 29 -1.64 -11.48 -0.13
C MET A 29 -2.41 -11.83 1.15
N THR A 30 -3.31 -10.94 1.61
CA THR A 30 -4.10 -11.15 2.82
C THR A 30 -5.36 -11.94 2.48
N PRO A 31 -5.54 -13.13 3.09
CA PRO A 31 -6.78 -13.89 2.95
C PRO A 31 -7.96 -13.05 3.44
N THR A 32 -8.96 -12.86 2.59
CA THR A 32 -10.17 -12.10 2.94
C THR A 32 -11.35 -13.05 3.06
N THR A 33 -11.97 -13.12 4.24
CA THR A 33 -13.19 -13.92 4.52
C THR A 33 -14.48 -13.11 4.33
N ALA A 34 -14.38 -11.93 3.74
CA ALA A 34 -15.49 -11.00 3.57
C ALA A 34 -16.47 -11.47 2.48
N ASP A 35 -17.73 -11.06 2.62
CA ASP A 35 -18.75 -11.28 1.59
C ASP A 35 -18.38 -10.55 0.26
N PRO A 36 -19.02 -10.88 -0.88
CA PRO A 36 -18.66 -10.30 -2.18
C PRO A 36 -18.77 -8.77 -2.25
N THR A 37 -19.64 -8.16 -1.43
CA THR A 37 -19.84 -6.71 -1.41
C THR A 37 -18.70 -6.02 -0.66
N GLN A 38 -18.36 -6.51 0.53
CA GLN A 38 -17.24 -6.01 1.31
C GLN A 38 -15.91 -6.25 0.59
N ALA A 39 -15.73 -7.38 -0.08
CA ALA A 39 -14.54 -7.64 -0.89
C ALA A 39 -14.35 -6.59 -2.01
N ARG A 40 -15.44 -6.19 -2.69
CA ARG A 40 -15.38 -5.10 -3.69
C ARG A 40 -14.98 -3.78 -3.07
N ILE A 41 -15.56 -3.40 -1.94
CA ILE A 41 -15.20 -2.16 -1.22
C ILE A 41 -13.71 -2.16 -0.87
N MET A 42 -13.23 -3.27 -0.31
CA MET A 42 -11.84 -3.45 0.08
C MET A 42 -10.89 -3.22 -1.11
N GLN A 43 -11.22 -3.72 -2.31
CA GLN A 43 -10.40 -3.51 -3.52
C GLN A 43 -10.26 -2.04 -3.94
N PHE A 44 -11.22 -1.18 -3.59
CA PHE A 44 -11.15 0.25 -3.87
C PHE A 44 -10.39 1.05 -2.81
N LEU A 45 -10.21 0.50 -1.60
CA LEU A 45 -9.52 1.21 -0.50
C LEU A 45 -8.10 1.67 -0.87
N PRO A 46 -7.23 0.85 -1.50
CA PRO A 46 -5.91 1.32 -1.90
C PRO A 46 -5.96 2.55 -2.80
N VAL A 47 -6.92 2.61 -3.72
CA VAL A 47 -7.11 3.74 -4.63
C VAL A 47 -7.55 4.99 -3.85
N VAL A 48 -8.53 4.85 -2.96
CA VAL A 48 -8.99 5.95 -2.10
C VAL A 48 -7.85 6.49 -1.23
N PHE A 49 -7.07 5.62 -0.59
CA PHE A 49 -5.92 6.02 0.22
C PHE A 49 -4.83 6.70 -0.62
N THR A 50 -4.59 6.22 -1.85
CA THR A 50 -3.62 6.86 -2.76
C THR A 50 -4.00 8.31 -3.08
N PHE A 51 -5.27 8.55 -3.42
CA PHE A 51 -5.75 9.92 -3.69
C PHE A 51 -5.74 10.79 -2.44
N MET A 52 -6.09 10.24 -1.28
CA MET A 52 -6.06 10.99 -0.02
C MET A 52 -4.62 11.42 0.35
N PHE A 53 -3.64 10.54 0.17
CA PHE A 53 -2.24 10.78 0.54
C PHE A 53 -1.46 11.62 -0.48
N ILE A 54 -2.07 12.01 -1.60
CA ILE A 54 -1.41 12.78 -2.67
C ILE A 54 -0.92 14.17 -2.22
N ASN A 55 -1.57 14.75 -1.21
CA ASN A 55 -1.25 16.08 -0.65
C ASN A 55 -0.63 16.00 0.76
N PHE A 56 -0.27 14.81 1.23
CA PHE A 56 0.33 14.63 2.56
C PHE A 56 1.85 14.79 2.53
N ALA A 57 2.45 15.07 3.69
CA ALA A 57 3.90 15.15 3.83
C ALA A 57 4.58 13.86 3.36
N SER A 58 5.60 13.96 2.51
CA SER A 58 6.23 12.79 1.88
C SER A 58 6.85 11.81 2.87
N GLY A 59 7.31 12.29 4.03
CA GLY A 59 7.86 11.43 5.08
C GLY A 59 6.83 10.43 5.62
N LEU A 60 5.57 10.85 5.72
CA LEU A 60 4.48 9.96 6.09
C LEU A 60 4.22 8.93 4.99
N VAL A 61 4.17 9.35 3.72
CA VAL A 61 3.95 8.45 2.58
C VAL A 61 5.08 7.42 2.48
N LEU A 62 6.33 7.85 2.66
CA LEU A 62 7.51 7.01 2.66
C LEU A 62 7.46 5.98 3.80
N TYR A 63 7.10 6.41 5.01
CA TYR A 63 6.93 5.52 6.15
C TYR A 63 5.93 4.40 5.83
N TRP A 64 4.75 4.76 5.30
CA TRP A 64 3.73 3.78 4.90
C TRP A 64 4.23 2.85 3.79
N PHE A 65 4.89 3.39 2.79
CA PHE A 65 5.44 2.61 1.69
C PHE A 65 6.43 1.55 2.18
N VAL A 66 7.41 1.96 3.01
CA VAL A 66 8.41 1.04 3.58
C VAL A 66 7.75 0.00 4.47
N ASN A 67 6.78 0.40 5.31
CA ASN A 67 6.04 -0.55 6.16
C ASN A 67 5.30 -1.61 5.33
N ASN A 68 4.61 -1.21 4.26
CA ASN A 68 3.93 -2.15 3.37
C ASN A 68 4.90 -3.15 2.72
N LEU A 69 6.07 -2.69 2.27
CA LEU A 69 7.09 -3.58 1.69
C LEU A 69 7.60 -4.60 2.69
N LEU A 70 7.85 -4.19 3.94
CA LEU A 70 8.27 -5.11 5.01
C LEU A 70 7.20 -6.15 5.31
N SER A 71 5.93 -5.73 5.41
CA SER A 71 4.81 -6.65 5.62
C SER A 71 4.62 -7.62 4.45
N ILE A 72 4.77 -7.15 3.21
CA ILE A 72 4.73 -8.02 2.02
C ILE A 72 5.83 -9.07 2.09
N LEU A 73 7.07 -8.65 2.38
CA LEU A 73 8.21 -9.56 2.51
C LEU A 73 7.96 -10.60 3.62
N GLN A 74 7.46 -10.16 4.77
CA GLN A 74 7.08 -11.04 5.86
C GLN A 74 6.00 -12.04 5.41
N GLN A 75 4.93 -11.57 4.76
CA GLN A 75 3.84 -12.40 4.29
C GLN A 75 4.30 -13.43 3.24
N GLN A 76 5.21 -13.05 2.36
CA GLN A 76 5.82 -13.96 1.39
C GLN A 76 6.61 -15.08 2.08
N VAL A 77 7.36 -14.78 3.13
CA VAL A 77 8.09 -15.79 3.91
C VAL A 77 7.11 -16.75 4.60
N ILE A 78 6.06 -16.22 5.25
CA ILE A 78 5.03 -17.03 5.91
C ILE A 78 4.32 -17.95 4.92
N ASN A 79 3.84 -17.41 3.79
CA ASN A 79 3.12 -18.18 2.77
C ASN A 79 3.99 -19.32 2.19
N ARG A 80 5.30 -19.10 2.06
CA ARG A 80 6.25 -20.14 1.62
C ARG A 80 6.47 -21.24 2.66
N GLN A 81 6.37 -20.92 3.95
CA GLN A 81 6.49 -21.90 5.04
C GLN A 81 5.22 -22.75 5.14
N THR A 82 4.05 -22.12 5.09
CA THR A 82 2.77 -22.83 5.14
C THR A 82 2.51 -23.71 3.92
N SER A 83 2.99 -23.32 2.73
CA SER A 83 2.85 -24.14 1.50
C SER A 83 3.80 -25.36 1.46
N LYS A 84 4.81 -25.40 2.33
CA LYS A 84 5.79 -26.51 2.40
C LYS A 84 5.43 -27.56 3.46
N ALA A 85 4.40 -27.32 4.26
CA ALA A 85 3.83 -28.24 5.24
C ALA A 85 2.65 -29.00 4.63
#